data_AF-A0AA35SSZ2-F1
#
_entry.id   AF-A0AA35SSZ2-F1
#
_cell.length_a   1.000
_cell.length_b   1.000
_cell.length_c   1.000
_cell.angle_alpha   90.00
_cell.angle_beta   90.00
_cell.angle_gamma   90.00
#
_symmetry.space_group_name_H-M   'P 1'
#
loop_
_entity.id
_entity.type
_entity.pdbx_description
1 polymer ?
#
loop_
_entity_poly.entity_id
_entity_poly.type
_entity_poly.pdbx_seq_one_letter_code
_entity_poly.pdbx_strand_id
1 'polypeptide(L)'
;MGLEIADEDLDGRGMTFLSSDPEREHHEFVLMKGRVTSGDAKVIQQISFIVSGLDELKEYHQRIKEEGVEIDRIVSHGNAFGMYFFDPEGNRIELYCKTGFLVPQPHGSPSISRRHPTRS
;
A
#
# COMPACT_ATOMS: atom_id res chain seq x y z
N MET A 1 -1.48 -23.74 -2.72
CA MET A 1 -1.26 -22.27 -2.74
C MET A 1 0.21 -21.90 -2.79
N GLY A 2 1.16 -22.75 -2.35
CA GLY A 2 2.60 -22.53 -2.61
C GLY A 2 3.22 -21.31 -1.93
N LEU A 3 2.48 -20.66 -1.03
CA LEU A 3 2.94 -19.49 -0.30
C LEU A 3 3.96 -19.89 0.78
N GLU A 4 5.10 -19.21 0.79
CA GLU A 4 6.14 -19.30 1.82
C GLU A 4 6.29 -17.94 2.50
N ILE A 5 6.83 -17.93 3.72
CA ILE A 5 7.13 -16.69 4.43
C ILE A 5 8.29 -16.00 3.70
N ALA A 6 8.01 -14.83 3.14
CA ALA A 6 8.99 -14.01 2.44
C ALA A 6 9.70 -13.03 3.37
N ASP A 7 8.98 -12.50 4.37
CA ASP A 7 9.51 -11.56 5.37
C ASP A 7 8.59 -11.50 6.60
N GLU A 8 9.13 -11.03 7.73
CA GLU A 8 8.39 -10.83 8.98
C GLU A 8 8.82 -9.55 9.72
N ASP A 9 7.83 -8.76 10.13
CA ASP A 9 7.99 -7.69 11.12
C ASP A 9 7.09 -8.02 12.32
N LEU A 10 7.62 -8.84 13.23
CA LEU A 10 6.85 -9.36 14.36
C LEU A 10 6.68 -8.33 15.50
N ASP A 11 7.41 -7.23 15.43
CA ASP A 11 7.26 -6.12 16.38
C ASP A 11 6.02 -5.26 16.02
N GLY A 12 5.55 -4.47 17.00
CA GLY A 12 4.43 -3.55 16.78
C GLY A 12 3.12 -4.23 16.37
N ARG A 13 2.77 -4.15 15.07
CA ARG A 13 1.51 -4.70 14.52
C ARG A 13 1.58 -6.19 14.20
N GLY A 14 2.76 -6.81 14.25
CA GLY A 14 2.99 -8.23 13.99
C GLY A 14 2.55 -8.63 12.58
N MET A 15 3.45 -8.50 11.61
CA MET A 15 3.20 -8.73 10.19
C MET A 15 3.99 -9.93 9.68
N THR A 16 3.32 -10.83 8.96
CA THR A 16 3.95 -11.94 8.24
C THR A 16 3.58 -11.81 6.76
N PHE A 17 4.59 -11.66 5.92
CA PHE A 17 4.46 -11.49 4.48
C PHE A 17 4.66 -12.83 3.77
N LEU A 18 3.74 -13.19 2.88
CA LEU A 18 3.68 -14.49 2.22
C LEU A 18 3.75 -14.31 0.71
N SER A 19 4.59 -15.09 0.04
CA SER A 19 4.75 -15.08 -1.43
C SER A 19 4.86 -16.50 -1.98
N SER A 20 4.30 -16.75 -3.16
CA SER A 20 4.52 -17.98 -3.92
C SER A 20 5.70 -17.90 -4.90
N ASP A 21 6.22 -16.68 -5.11
CA ASP A 21 7.35 -16.37 -6.00
C ASP A 21 8.04 -15.08 -5.47
N PRO A 22 8.90 -15.19 -4.44
CA PRO A 22 9.51 -14.03 -3.79
C PRO A 22 10.47 -13.26 -4.69
N GLU A 23 11.00 -13.89 -5.76
CA GLU A 23 11.80 -13.19 -6.77
C GLU A 23 10.95 -12.26 -7.62
N ARG A 24 9.70 -12.66 -7.92
CA ARG A 24 8.77 -11.85 -8.73
C ARG A 24 7.96 -10.86 -7.91
N GLU A 25 7.48 -11.26 -6.73
CA GLU A 25 6.68 -10.42 -5.85
C GLU A 25 7.06 -10.64 -4.39
N HIS A 26 7.33 -9.55 -3.68
CA HIS A 26 7.79 -9.60 -2.29
C HIS A 26 6.75 -10.28 -1.39
N HIS A 27 5.46 -10.01 -1.64
CA HIS A 27 4.35 -10.68 -0.99
C HIS A 27 3.07 -10.55 -1.81
N GLU A 28 2.28 -11.61 -1.81
CA GLU A 28 0.93 -11.64 -2.38
C GLU A 28 -0.12 -11.60 -1.27
N PHE A 29 0.28 -12.00 -0.05
CA PHE A 29 -0.61 -12.03 1.11
C PHE A 29 0.14 -11.54 2.34
N VAL A 30 -0.52 -10.76 3.19
CA VAL A 30 0.04 -10.33 4.47
C VAL A 30 -0.92 -10.66 5.59
N LEU A 31 -0.40 -11.31 6.62
CA LEU A 31 -1.10 -11.53 7.87
C LEU A 31 -0.67 -10.46 8.85
N MET A 32 -1.63 -9.91 9.58
CA MET A 32 -1.35 -9.03 10.71
C MET A 32 -1.94 -9.60 11.98
N LYS A 33 -1.29 -9.33 13.12
CA LYS A 33 -1.85 -9.65 14.43
C LYS A 33 -3.22 -8.96 14.57
N GLY A 34 -4.24 -9.78 14.81
CA GLY A 34 -5.61 -9.30 15.01
C GLY A 34 -5.70 -8.32 16.18
N ARG A 35 -6.58 -7.33 16.06
CA ARG A 35 -6.94 -6.45 17.17
C ARG A 35 -8.07 -7.11 17.96
N VAL A 36 -8.03 -7.05 19.30
CA VAL A 36 -9.22 -7.38 20.10
C VAL A 36 -10.27 -6.32 19.79
N THR A 37 -11.28 -6.70 19.02
CA THR A 37 -12.29 -5.80 18.46
C THR A 37 -13.65 -6.46 18.52
N SER A 38 -14.72 -5.67 18.48
CA SER A 38 -16.09 -6.16 18.39
C SER A 38 -16.30 -7.00 17.12
N GLY A 39 -17.35 -7.85 17.09
CA GLY A 39 -17.58 -8.83 16.02
C GLY A 39 -17.80 -8.26 14.61
N ASP A 40 -17.86 -6.94 14.46
CA ASP A 40 -18.01 -6.16 13.23
C ASP A 40 -16.68 -5.58 12.71
N ALA A 41 -15.54 -6.00 13.27
CA ALA A 41 -14.23 -5.51 12.86
C ALA A 41 -13.89 -5.88 11.41
N LYS A 42 -13.45 -4.89 10.61
CA LYS A 42 -12.91 -5.13 9.28
C LYS A 42 -11.62 -5.95 9.38
N VAL A 43 -11.71 -7.22 8.98
CA VAL A 43 -10.58 -8.18 9.00
C VAL A 43 -9.63 -7.98 7.82
N ILE A 44 -10.11 -7.38 6.72
CA ILE A 44 -9.29 -7.04 5.57
C ILE A 44 -8.53 -5.75 5.89
N GLN A 45 -7.20 -5.83 5.89
CA GLN A 45 -6.35 -4.67 6.08
C GLN A 45 -6.27 -3.81 4.81
N GLN A 46 -6.03 -4.44 3.65
CA GLN A 46 -6.01 -3.80 2.33
C GLN A 46 -6.16 -4.82 1.19
N ILE A 47 -6.47 -4.33 -0.01
CA ILE A 47 -6.43 -5.05 -1.28
C ILE A 47 -5.55 -4.26 -2.23
N SER A 48 -4.48 -4.86 -2.75
CA SER A 48 -3.49 -4.18 -3.59
C SER A 48 -3.52 -4.71 -5.02
N PHE A 49 -3.49 -3.81 -6.01
CA PHE A 49 -3.36 -4.14 -7.42
C PHE A 49 -2.12 -3.50 -8.01
N ILE A 50 -1.37 -4.27 -8.78
CA ILE A 50 -0.22 -3.77 -9.53
C ILE A 50 -0.66 -3.14 -10.85
N VAL A 51 -0.05 -2.02 -11.21
CA VAL A 51 -0.20 -1.37 -12.52
C VAL A 51 1.15 -1.31 -13.24
N SER A 52 1.10 -1.16 -14.56
CA SER A 52 2.25 -1.35 -15.46
C SER A 52 3.36 -0.32 -15.25
N GLY A 53 3.03 0.85 -14.71
CA GLY A 53 3.99 1.91 -14.48
C GLY A 53 3.37 3.18 -13.93
N LEU A 54 4.21 4.19 -13.73
CA LEU A 54 3.83 5.44 -13.10
C LEU A 54 2.78 6.23 -13.92
N ASP A 55 2.79 6.11 -15.25
CA ASP A 55 1.83 6.81 -16.10
C ASP A 55 0.42 6.22 -15.97
N GLU A 56 0.30 4.89 -15.96
CA GLU A 56 -0.98 4.23 -15.66
C GLU A 56 -1.46 4.57 -14.23
N LEU A 57 -0.54 4.65 -13.27
CA LEU A 57 -0.87 5.10 -11.92
C LEU A 57 -1.42 6.54 -11.89
N LYS A 58 -0.86 7.47 -12.69
CA LYS A 58 -1.40 8.83 -12.81
C LYS A 58 -2.77 8.86 -13.48
N GLU A 59 -3.00 8.00 -14.49
CA GLU A 59 -4.31 7.88 -15.14
C GLU A 59 -5.38 7.43 -14.16
N TYR A 60 -5.11 6.40 -13.35
CA TYR A 60 -6.04 5.97 -12.30
C TYR A 60 -6.27 7.06 -11.27
N HIS A 61 -5.23 7.77 -10.83
CA HIS A 61 -5.39 8.88 -9.90
C HIS A 61 -6.36 9.94 -10.44
N GLN A 62 -6.28 10.27 -11.73
CA GLN A 62 -7.19 11.22 -12.35
C GLN A 62 -8.63 10.68 -12.40
N ARG A 63 -8.82 9.43 -12.85
CA ARG A 63 -10.15 8.79 -12.90
C ARG A 63 -10.82 8.71 -11.54
N ILE A 64 -10.07 8.31 -10.51
CA ILE A 64 -10.60 8.20 -9.13
C ILE A 64 -11.09 9.57 -8.64
N LYS A 65 -10.36 10.65 -8.95
CA LYS A 65 -10.79 12.02 -8.61
C LYS A 65 -12.02 12.47 -9.40
N GLU A 66 -12.14 12.08 -10.66
CA GLU A 66 -13.31 12.40 -11.50
C GLU A 66 -14.58 11.71 -10.99
N GLU A 67 -14.45 10.51 -10.42
CA GLU A 67 -15.53 9.79 -9.74
C GLU A 67 -15.86 10.35 -8.34
N GLY A 68 -15.19 11.42 -7.90
CA GLY A 68 -15.43 12.04 -6.60
C GLY A 68 -14.91 11.25 -5.40
N VAL A 69 -14.05 10.25 -5.63
CA VAL A 69 -13.44 9.45 -4.58
C VAL A 69 -12.19 10.16 -4.04
N GLU A 70 -12.06 10.23 -2.72
CA GLU A 70 -10.89 10.82 -2.06
C GLU A 70 -9.69 9.87 -2.07
N ILE A 71 -8.53 10.40 -2.49
CA ILE A 71 -7.24 9.71 -2.35
C ILE A 71 -6.75 9.90 -0.91
N ASP A 72 -6.75 8.81 -0.14
CA ASP A 72 -6.31 8.79 1.26
C ASP A 72 -4.81 9.06 1.41
N ARG A 73 -3.99 8.50 0.52
CA ARG A 73 -2.53 8.63 0.60
C ARG A 73 -1.84 8.36 -0.73
N ILE A 74 -0.72 9.04 -0.97
CA ILE A 74 0.26 8.70 -2.02
C ILE A 74 1.57 8.34 -1.32
N VAL A 75 2.21 7.26 -1.75
CA VAL A 75 3.44 6.74 -1.16
C VAL A 75 4.53 6.53 -2.22
N SER A 76 5.78 6.72 -1.79
CA SER A 76 6.97 6.31 -2.53
C SER A 76 7.81 5.46 -1.59
N HIS A 77 7.93 4.19 -1.93
CA HIS A 77 8.68 3.20 -1.17
C HIS A 77 10.02 2.85 -1.85
N GLY A 78 10.64 3.77 -2.61
CA GLY A 78 11.94 3.57 -3.26
C GLY A 78 11.92 2.56 -4.42
N ASN A 79 11.48 1.34 -4.16
CA ASN A 79 11.23 0.26 -5.11
C ASN A 79 9.82 0.29 -5.74
N ALA A 80 8.90 1.09 -5.19
CA ALA A 80 7.53 1.21 -5.68
C ALA A 80 6.93 2.61 -5.44
N PHE A 81 6.01 3.02 -6.32
CA PHE A 81 5.08 4.11 -6.08
C PHE A 81 3.68 3.55 -5.91
N GLY A 82 2.89 4.12 -5.01
CA GLY A 82 1.52 3.68 -4.81
C GLY A 82 0.59 4.79 -4.34
N MET A 83 -0.70 4.51 -4.43
CA MET A 83 -1.76 5.35 -3.86
C MET A 83 -2.80 4.48 -3.15
N TYR A 84 -3.44 5.06 -2.15
CA TYR A 84 -4.50 4.43 -1.38
C TYR A 84 -5.79 5.23 -1.48
N PHE A 85 -6.91 4.52 -1.54
CA PHE A 85 -8.26 5.07 -1.49
C PHE A 85 -9.21 4.03 -0.90
N PHE A 86 -10.47 4.42 -0.69
CA PHE A 86 -11.51 3.50 -0.23
C PHE A 86 -12.51 3.23 -1.36
N ASP A 87 -12.89 1.96 -1.53
CA ASP A 87 -14.01 1.61 -2.39
C ASP A 87 -15.36 1.99 -1.72
N PRO A 88 -16.50 1.89 -2.42
CA PRO A 88 -17.81 2.22 -1.86
C PRO A 88 -18.23 1.38 -0.63
N GLU A 89 -17.64 0.19 -0.44
CA GLU A 89 -17.86 -0.67 0.74
C GLU A 89 -16.89 -0.33 1.90
N GLY A 90 -15.99 0.63 1.66
CA GLY A 90 -14.98 1.11 2.59
C GLY A 90 -13.81 0.14 2.76
N ASN A 91 -13.55 -0.75 1.81
CA ASN A 91 -12.32 -1.52 1.77
C ASN A 91 -11.17 -0.60 1.36
N ARG A 92 -10.00 -0.76 1.99
CA ARG A 92 -8.82 -0.01 1.60
C ARG A 92 -8.21 -0.64 0.35
N ILE A 93 -8.14 0.12 -0.71
CA ILE A 93 -7.53 -0.27 -1.98
C ILE A 93 -6.18 0.42 -2.13
N GLU A 94 -5.19 -0.32 -2.62
CA GLU A 94 -3.90 0.19 -3.05
C GLU A 94 -3.70 -0.07 -4.54
N LEU A 95 -3.28 0.94 -5.29
CA LEU A 95 -2.71 0.75 -6.63
C LEU A 95 -1.22 1.07 -6.55
N TYR A 96 -0.36 0.20 -7.08
CA TYR A 96 1.09 0.40 -7.03
C TYR A 96 1.79 -0.01 -8.32
N CYS A 97 2.93 0.61 -8.61
CA CYS A 97 3.84 0.20 -9.68
C CYS A 97 5.28 0.10 -9.15
N LYS A 98 6.06 -0.85 -9.68
CA LYS A 98 7.47 -1.01 -9.32
C LYS A 98 8.34 0.03 -10.05
N THR A 99 9.36 0.54 -9.38
CA THR A 99 10.35 1.47 -9.97
C THR A 99 11.51 0.76 -10.65
N GLY A 100 11.63 -0.56 -10.49
CA GLY A 100 12.71 -1.38 -11.02
C GLY A 100 13.99 -1.35 -10.18
N PHE A 101 14.05 -0.56 -9.10
CA PHE A 101 15.16 -0.56 -8.17
C PHE A 101 14.98 -1.67 -7.12
N LEU A 102 15.97 -2.55 -7.02
CA LEU A 102 16.08 -3.57 -5.96
C LEU A 102 16.46 -2.89 -4.63
N VAL A 103 15.50 -2.26 -3.99
CA VAL A 103 15.61 -1.77 -2.61
C VAL A 103 14.72 -2.68 -1.75
N PRO A 104 15.27 -3.35 -0.72
CA PRO A 104 14.44 -4.08 0.24
C PRO A 104 13.48 -3.08 0.92
N GLN A 105 12.18 -3.41 0.97
CA GLN A 105 11.29 -2.78 1.94
C GLN A 105 11.82 -3.15 3.34
N PRO A 106 11.81 -2.27 4.36
CA PRO A 106 10.88 -1.15 4.56
C PRO A 106 11.58 0.20 4.84
N HIS A 107 11.01 1.33 4.39
CA HIS A 107 11.14 2.63 5.07
C HIS A 107 9.94 3.52 4.69
N GLY A 108 9.02 3.74 5.63
CA GLY A 108 7.96 4.73 5.50
C GLY A 108 8.43 6.10 5.99
N SER A 109 8.97 6.94 5.11
CA SER A 109 9.09 8.38 5.38
C SER A 109 8.01 9.15 4.61
N PRO A 110 7.08 9.85 5.27
CA PRO A 110 6.13 10.71 4.59
C PRO A 110 6.85 11.99 4.14
N SER A 111 7.35 12.03 2.91
CA SER A 111 8.01 13.22 2.36
C SER A 111 7.04 14.08 1.53
N ILE A 112 6.10 14.75 2.20
CA ILE A 112 5.59 16.05 1.73
C ILE A 112 5.56 17.01 2.92
N SER A 113 6.68 17.69 3.15
CA SER A 113 6.73 18.90 3.98
C SER A 113 6.06 20.04 3.22
N ARG A 114 4.77 20.30 3.47
CA ARG A 114 4.15 21.60 3.16
C ARG A 114 4.78 22.66 4.07
N ARG A 115 5.74 23.43 3.56
CA ARG A 115 6.09 24.74 4.14
C ARG A 115 5.33 25.81 3.37
N HIS A 116 4.26 26.33 3.96
CA HIS A 116 3.77 27.67 3.66
C HIS A 116 4.62 28.67 4.43
N PRO A 117 5.29 29.65 3.79
CA PRO A 117 5.82 30.80 4.51
C PRO A 117 4.66 31.77 4.80
N THR A 118 4.32 31.95 6.07
CA THR A 118 3.55 33.09 6.54
C THR A 118 4.39 34.34 6.39
N ARG A 119 3.89 35.32 5.63
CA ARG A 119 4.37 36.70 5.63
C ARG A 119 4.14 37.34 7.00
N SER A 120 5.15 38.05 7.48
CA SER A 120 5.01 39.23 8.35
C SER A 120 5.97 40.29 7.82
#